data_AF-A0A1A8HDK6-F1
#
_entry.id   AF-A0A1A8HDK6-F1
#
_cell.length_a   1.000
_cell.length_b   1.000
_cell.length_c   1.000
_cell.angle_alpha   90.00
_cell.angle_beta   90.00
_cell.angle_gamma   90.00
#
_symmetry.space_group_name_H-M   'P 1'
#
loop_
_entity.id
_entity.type
_entity.pdbx_description
1 polymer ?
#
loop_
_entity_poly.entity_id
_entity_poly.type
_entity_poly.pdbx_seq_one_letter_code
_entity_poly.pdbx_strand_id
1 'polypeptide(L)'
;PNIDFRGNNNNLMNIQRQKSDILGATSSYYDSFMDVIEFRDHVYELLNTIDACQCFFDISLNFEFTKNYLDLIITYTSVIIILSRIDDKKVLVGMFNCAHEMTNGCSDPSYPRLGQMFVEYEHPWKKLTEEFGPHTRSVTAALLSLKMVYPRRNLPAEQWRSALLLNLLSAPATMMDPACCDTMACEYLPLDVMERWIIIGFLLCHSSLNSNQASLELWKMGLRSGIYLT
;
A
#
# COMPACT_ATOMS: atom_id res chain seq x y z
N PRO A 1 14.12 20.51 0.58
CA PRO A 1 13.61 21.83 0.99
C PRO A 1 14.73 22.60 1.69
N ASN A 2 15.24 23.66 1.08
CA ASN A 2 16.28 24.50 1.69
C ASN A 2 15.63 25.43 2.70
N ILE A 3 16.03 25.32 3.97
CA ILE A 3 15.75 26.33 4.98
C ILE A 3 17.11 26.87 5.41
N ASP A 4 17.34 28.15 5.17
CA ASP A 4 18.58 28.81 5.57
C ASP A 4 18.43 29.33 7.01
N PHE A 5 19.04 28.60 7.95
CA PHE A 5 18.99 28.89 9.38
C PHE A 5 20.09 29.86 9.85
N ARG A 6 21.02 30.24 8.97
CA ARG A 6 22.22 31.02 9.32
C ARG A 6 22.02 32.54 9.24
N GLY A 7 20.87 32.99 8.73
CA GLY A 7 20.47 34.39 8.78
C GLY A 7 19.96 34.77 10.17
N ASN A 8 20.34 35.96 10.65
CA ASN A 8 19.87 36.53 11.92
C ASN A 8 18.35 36.80 11.85
N ASN A 9 17.55 35.75 12.00
CA ASN A 9 16.12 35.76 11.80
C ASN A 9 15.44 35.89 13.16
N ASN A 10 14.94 37.09 13.46
CA ASN A 10 14.07 37.34 14.62
C ASN A 10 12.89 36.35 14.68
N ASN A 11 12.49 35.77 13.54
CA ASN A 11 11.44 34.77 13.42
C ASN A 11 11.77 33.42 14.10
N LEU A 12 13.05 33.11 14.32
CA LEU A 12 13.52 31.85 14.89
C LEU A 12 13.86 31.94 16.39
N MET A 13 13.74 33.12 17.01
CA MET A 13 14.08 33.34 18.42
C MET A 13 13.30 32.43 19.38
N ASN A 14 12.03 32.16 19.08
CA ASN A 14 11.20 31.29 19.91
C ASN A 14 11.65 29.82 19.82
N ILE A 15 12.05 29.36 18.62
CA ILE A 15 12.59 28.01 18.43
C ILE A 15 13.91 27.87 19.20
N GLN A 16 14.80 28.87 19.12
CA GLN A 16 16.06 28.85 19.87
C GLN A 16 15.85 28.72 21.38
N ARG A 17 14.83 29.41 21.93
CA ARG A 17 14.49 29.36 23.36
C ARG A 17 13.91 28.02 23.80
N GLN A 18 13.16 27.34 22.93
CA GLN A 18 12.42 26.11 23.24
C GLN A 18 12.99 24.87 22.54
N LYS A 19 14.21 24.94 22.01
CA LYS A 19 14.78 23.89 21.15
C LYS A 19 14.79 22.50 21.78
N SER A 20 15.04 22.39 23.09
CA SER A 20 15.02 21.11 23.80
C SER A 20 13.60 20.51 23.87
N ASP A 21 12.59 21.33 24.12
CA ASP A 21 11.19 20.90 24.20
C ASP A 21 10.67 20.53 22.82
N ILE A 22 11.04 21.31 21.79
CA ILE A 22 10.71 21.03 20.39
C ILE A 22 11.29 19.68 19.95
N LEU A 23 12.57 19.42 20.24
CA LEU A 23 13.20 18.12 19.94
C LEU A 23 12.45 16.98 20.64
N GLY A 24 12.15 17.12 21.93
CA GLY A 24 11.40 16.11 22.67
C GLY A 24 10.00 15.85 22.10
N ALA A 25 9.28 16.90 21.70
CA ALA A 25 7.92 16.79 21.17
C ALA A 25 7.87 16.27 19.73
N THR A 26 8.91 16.52 18.92
CA THR A 26 8.90 16.21 17.47
C THR A 26 9.71 14.96 17.10
N SER A 27 10.57 14.44 17.98
CA SER A 27 11.42 13.28 17.68
C SER A 27 10.61 12.09 17.19
N SER A 28 9.59 11.67 17.95
CA SER A 28 8.79 10.48 17.58
C SER A 28 8.13 10.59 16.21
N TYR A 29 7.69 11.79 15.80
CA TYR A 29 7.16 12.03 14.47
C TYR A 29 8.25 11.99 13.40
N TYR A 30 9.40 12.60 13.66
CA TYR A 30 10.55 12.59 12.75
C TYR A 30 11.03 11.15 12.50
N ASP A 31 11.21 10.38 13.57
CA ASP A 31 11.61 8.98 13.55
C ASP A 31 10.59 8.13 12.78
N SER A 32 9.29 8.34 13.01
CA SER A 32 8.23 7.66 12.25
C SER A 32 8.29 7.96 10.74
N PHE A 33 8.61 9.19 10.34
CA PHE A 33 8.77 9.52 8.92
C PHE A 33 10.04 8.91 8.32
N MET A 34 11.09 8.75 9.12
CA MET A 34 12.30 8.01 8.71
C MET A 34 12.01 6.53 8.49
N ASP A 35 11.25 5.90 9.40
CA ASP A 35 10.83 4.50 9.27
C ASP A 35 10.04 4.28 7.97
N VAL A 36 9.22 5.25 7.55
CA VAL A 36 8.50 5.19 6.27
C VAL A 36 9.44 5.22 5.06
N ILE A 37 10.53 5.99 5.11
CA ILE A 37 11.55 5.99 4.05
C ILE A 37 12.25 4.64 3.99
N GLU A 38 12.69 4.13 5.13
CA GLU A 38 13.39 2.85 5.19
C GLU A 38 12.47 1.73 4.70
N PHE A 39 11.24 1.69 5.17
CA PHE A 39 10.23 0.74 4.68
C PHE A 39 10.07 0.82 3.17
N ARG A 40 9.95 2.03 2.61
CA ARG A 40 9.87 2.23 1.15
C ARG A 40 11.10 1.66 0.43
N ASP A 41 12.30 1.90 0.92
CA ASP A 41 13.53 1.41 0.28
C ASP A 41 13.58 -0.12 0.23
N HIS A 42 13.26 -0.77 1.35
CA HIS A 42 13.21 -2.23 1.43
C HIS A 42 12.12 -2.81 0.51
N VAL A 43 10.95 -2.16 0.42
CA VAL A 43 9.90 -2.54 -0.53
C VAL A 43 10.43 -2.45 -1.95
N TYR A 44 11.07 -1.35 -2.34
CA TYR A 44 11.63 -1.20 -3.70
C TYR A 44 12.66 -2.26 -4.04
N GLU A 45 13.61 -2.52 -3.12
CA GLU A 45 14.62 -3.55 -3.31
C GLU A 45 13.98 -4.94 -3.52
N LEU A 46 12.97 -5.27 -2.72
CA LEU A 46 12.26 -6.53 -2.82
C LEU A 46 11.46 -6.64 -4.13
N LEU A 47 10.72 -5.59 -4.53
CA LEU A 47 9.98 -5.59 -5.78
C LEU A 47 10.90 -5.74 -7.00
N ASN A 48 12.06 -5.08 -6.98
CA ASN A 48 13.07 -5.24 -8.03
C ASN A 48 13.63 -6.66 -8.09
N THR A 49 13.84 -7.29 -6.93
CA THR A 49 14.31 -8.68 -6.85
C THR A 49 13.25 -9.65 -7.40
N ILE A 50 11.98 -9.46 -7.03
CA ILE A 50 10.86 -10.26 -7.56
C ILE A 50 10.79 -10.19 -9.09
N ASP A 51 10.92 -8.99 -9.65
CA ASP A 51 10.91 -8.80 -11.10
C ASP A 51 12.12 -9.43 -11.78
N ALA A 52 13.31 -9.27 -11.20
CA ALA A 52 14.53 -9.88 -11.71
C ALA A 52 14.46 -11.42 -11.69
N CYS A 53 13.83 -11.99 -10.66
CA CYS A 53 13.57 -13.42 -10.55
C CYS A 53 12.42 -13.92 -11.44
N GLN A 54 11.66 -13.02 -12.08
CA GLN A 54 10.48 -13.34 -12.88
C GLN A 54 9.52 -14.27 -12.13
N CYS A 55 9.26 -13.96 -10.85
CA CYS A 55 8.46 -14.82 -10.01
C CYS A 55 7.07 -15.08 -10.61
N PHE A 56 6.62 -16.33 -10.50
CA PHE A 56 5.28 -16.74 -10.90
C PHE A 56 4.28 -16.46 -9.77
N PHE A 57 3.14 -15.86 -10.10
CA PHE A 57 2.08 -15.54 -9.14
C PHE A 57 0.77 -16.19 -9.54
N ASP A 58 0.21 -17.00 -8.65
CA ASP A 58 -1.11 -17.57 -8.76
C ASP A 58 -1.70 -17.83 -7.36
N ILE A 59 -2.74 -17.09 -7.00
CA ILE A 59 -3.41 -17.19 -5.70
C ILE A 59 -3.91 -18.61 -5.39
N SER A 60 -4.19 -19.42 -6.41
CA SER A 60 -4.68 -20.79 -6.25
C SER A 60 -3.56 -21.81 -6.04
N LEU A 61 -2.32 -21.49 -6.40
CA LEU A 61 -1.18 -22.41 -6.35
C LEU A 61 -0.16 -22.02 -5.28
N ASN A 62 0.32 -20.77 -5.31
CA ASN A 62 1.28 -20.25 -4.35
C ASN A 62 0.63 -19.13 -3.53
N PHE A 63 -0.48 -19.51 -2.86
CA PHE A 63 -1.36 -18.62 -2.11
C PHE A 63 -0.61 -17.65 -1.20
N GLU A 64 0.24 -18.15 -0.29
CA GLU A 64 0.97 -17.29 0.66
C GLU A 64 1.88 -16.31 -0.06
N PHE A 65 2.61 -16.74 -1.09
CA PHE A 65 3.52 -15.87 -1.81
C PHE A 65 2.77 -14.76 -2.57
N THR A 66 1.70 -15.13 -3.29
CA THR A 66 0.86 -14.16 -4.02
C THR A 66 0.12 -13.22 -3.08
N LYS A 67 -0.44 -13.74 -1.99
CA LYS A 67 -1.13 -12.95 -0.96
C LYS A 67 -0.17 -11.94 -0.33
N ASN A 68 0.98 -12.37 0.18
CA ASN A 68 1.92 -11.47 0.85
C ASN A 68 2.49 -10.42 -0.11
N TYR A 69 2.69 -10.76 -1.38
CA TYR A 69 3.05 -9.79 -2.42
C TYR A 69 1.97 -8.72 -2.62
N LEU A 70 0.70 -9.13 -2.80
CA LEU A 70 -0.42 -8.21 -2.95
C LEU A 70 -0.64 -7.35 -1.68
N ASP A 71 -0.54 -7.94 -0.51
CA ASP A 71 -0.62 -7.22 0.76
C ASP A 71 0.49 -6.18 0.90
N LEU A 72 1.73 -6.51 0.51
CA LEU A 72 2.86 -5.59 0.57
C LEU A 72 2.65 -4.36 -0.33
N ILE A 73 2.31 -4.56 -1.60
CA ILE A 73 2.13 -3.44 -2.55
C ILE A 73 0.98 -2.51 -2.13
N ILE A 74 -0.09 -3.10 -1.56
CA ILE A 74 -1.26 -2.35 -1.12
C ILE A 74 -0.99 -1.62 0.20
N THR A 75 -0.27 -2.26 1.12
CA THR A 75 0.20 -1.63 2.36
C THR A 75 1.13 -0.47 2.05
N TYR A 76 2.12 -0.67 1.18
CA TYR A 76 3.03 0.37 0.74
C TYR A 76 2.28 1.57 0.15
N THR A 77 1.39 1.32 -0.82
CA THR A 77 0.56 2.36 -1.41
C THR A 77 -0.23 3.13 -0.35
N SER A 78 -0.80 2.42 0.62
CA SER A 78 -1.63 3.06 1.65
C SER A 78 -0.82 3.89 2.63
N VAL A 79 0.37 3.44 3.01
CA VAL A 79 1.31 4.22 3.82
C VAL A 79 1.65 5.53 3.11
N ILE A 80 1.95 5.49 1.80
CA ILE A 80 2.24 6.69 1.01
C ILE A 80 1.02 7.62 0.90
N ILE A 81 -0.17 7.08 0.69
CA ILE A 81 -1.40 7.88 0.64
C ILE A 81 -1.68 8.53 2.00
N ILE A 82 -1.53 7.80 3.11
CA ILE A 82 -1.68 8.35 4.47
C ILE A 82 -0.65 9.45 4.70
N LEU A 83 0.62 9.21 4.36
CA LEU A 83 1.69 10.20 4.46
C LEU A 83 1.34 11.49 3.71
N SER A 84 0.83 11.37 2.47
CA SER A 84 0.45 12.53 1.67
C SER A 84 -0.63 13.39 2.34
N ARG A 85 -1.53 12.77 3.12
CA ARG A 85 -2.64 13.42 3.82
C ARG A 85 -2.27 14.06 5.16
N ILE A 86 -1.04 13.90 5.63
CA ILE A 86 -0.57 14.61 6.83
C ILE A 86 -0.19 16.03 6.42
N ASP A 87 -1.06 17.01 6.69
CA ASP A 87 -0.88 18.40 6.27
C ASP A 87 0.40 19.01 6.84
N ASP A 88 0.62 18.87 8.14
CA ASP A 88 1.73 19.51 8.87
C ASP A 88 3.05 18.74 8.83
N LYS A 89 3.18 17.67 8.02
CA LYS A 89 4.40 16.84 7.96
C LYS A 89 5.68 17.65 7.66
N LYS A 90 5.59 18.63 6.76
CA LYS A 90 6.70 19.51 6.38
C LYS A 90 7.09 20.42 7.56
N VAL A 91 6.11 20.89 8.34
CA VAL A 91 6.32 21.75 9.51
C VAL A 91 6.96 20.96 10.65
N LEU A 92 6.44 19.77 10.96
CA LEU A 92 6.99 18.89 12.00
C LEU A 92 8.47 18.58 11.77
N VAL A 93 8.80 18.12 10.57
CA VAL A 93 10.17 17.75 10.19
C VAL A 93 11.09 18.97 10.07
N GLY A 94 10.56 20.11 9.60
CA GLY A 94 11.29 21.38 9.55
C GLY A 94 11.61 21.95 10.93
N MET A 95 10.67 21.88 11.88
CA MET A 95 10.89 22.31 13.27
C MET A 95 11.91 21.43 13.97
N PHE A 96 11.81 20.11 13.81
CA PHE A 96 12.81 19.18 14.34
C PHE A 96 14.21 19.52 13.83
N ASN A 97 14.39 19.62 12.51
CA ASN A 97 15.70 19.88 11.93
C ASN A 97 16.26 21.26 12.34
N CYS A 98 15.40 22.27 12.46
CA CYS A 98 15.79 23.60 12.95
C CYS A 98 16.34 23.53 14.38
N ALA A 99 15.59 22.89 15.29
CA ALA A 99 16.00 22.72 16.69
C ALA A 99 17.25 21.84 16.82
N HIS A 100 17.38 20.83 15.95
CA HIS A 100 18.56 19.97 15.85
C HIS A 100 19.80 20.76 15.45
N GLU A 101 19.72 21.56 14.37
CA GLU A 101 20.84 22.40 13.93
C GLU A 101 21.25 23.44 14.97
N MET A 102 20.29 24.06 15.66
CA MET A 102 20.54 24.98 16.77
C MET A 102 21.18 24.34 18.00
N THR A 103 21.10 23.02 18.13
CA THR A 103 21.64 22.26 19.26
C THR A 103 23.00 21.66 18.91
N ASN A 104 23.13 21.11 17.70
CA ASN A 104 24.29 20.32 17.26
C ASN A 104 25.24 21.08 16.33
N GLY A 105 24.84 22.25 15.83
CA GLY A 105 25.64 23.08 14.91
C GLY A 105 25.59 22.63 13.44
N CYS A 106 24.86 21.57 13.13
CA CYS A 106 24.60 21.09 11.77
C CYS A 106 23.19 20.48 11.65
N SER A 107 22.61 20.53 10.46
CA SER A 107 21.35 19.83 10.13
C SER A 107 21.50 18.32 10.27
N ASP A 108 20.38 17.64 10.52
CA ASP A 108 20.33 16.17 10.51
C ASP A 108 20.65 15.62 9.11
N PRO A 109 21.55 14.63 8.96
CA PRO A 109 21.94 14.10 7.66
C PRO A 109 20.78 13.52 6.83
N SER A 110 19.72 13.06 7.47
CA SER A 110 18.56 12.43 6.82
C SER A 110 17.49 13.44 6.41
N TYR A 111 17.52 14.66 6.94
CA TYR A 111 16.54 15.71 6.64
C TYR A 111 16.39 16.03 5.14
N PRO A 112 17.46 16.14 4.33
CA PRO A 112 17.33 16.37 2.89
C PRO A 112 16.53 15.26 2.19
N ARG A 113 16.73 14.01 2.61
CA ARG A 113 16.08 12.82 2.06
C ARG A 113 14.58 12.81 2.38
N LEU A 114 14.22 13.10 3.64
CA LEU A 114 12.83 13.30 4.08
C LEU A 114 12.12 14.39 3.29
N GLY A 115 12.77 15.55 3.21
CA GLY A 115 12.20 16.67 2.51
C GLY A 115 12.00 16.41 1.01
N GLN A 116 12.90 15.64 0.38
CA GLN A 116 12.73 15.21 -1.01
C GLN A 116 11.55 14.24 -1.16
N MET A 117 11.42 13.25 -0.27
CA MET A 117 10.29 12.31 -0.27
C MET A 117 8.95 13.04 -0.21
N PHE A 118 8.80 14.03 0.65
CA PHE A 118 7.53 14.77 0.77
C PHE A 118 7.16 15.58 -0.48
N VAL A 119 8.15 16.04 -1.24
CA VAL A 119 7.92 16.74 -2.51
C VAL A 119 7.51 15.73 -3.60
N GLU A 120 8.19 14.59 -3.66
CA GLU A 120 7.89 13.54 -4.64
C GLU A 120 6.48 12.96 -4.47
N TYR A 121 6.02 12.77 -3.23
CA TYR A 121 4.67 12.26 -2.93
C TYR A 121 3.63 13.34 -2.66
N GLU A 122 3.85 14.58 -3.12
CA GLU A 122 2.82 15.63 -3.10
C GLU A 122 1.62 15.26 -4.00
N HIS A 123 1.89 14.50 -5.08
CA HIS A 123 0.88 13.85 -5.92
C HIS A 123 1.09 12.34 -5.90
N PRO A 124 0.69 11.65 -4.82
CA PRO A 124 1.13 10.28 -4.52
C PRO A 124 0.75 9.30 -5.63
N TRP A 125 -0.46 9.38 -6.19
CA TRP A 125 -0.88 8.50 -7.27
C TRP A 125 -0.02 8.60 -8.52
N LYS A 126 0.36 9.84 -8.92
CA LYS A 126 1.22 10.03 -10.08
C LYS A 126 2.58 9.37 -9.85
N LYS A 127 3.20 9.67 -8.70
CA LYS A 127 4.51 9.11 -8.34
C LYS A 127 4.47 7.59 -8.23
N LEU A 128 3.46 7.03 -7.55
CA LEU A 128 3.27 5.59 -7.43
C LEU A 128 3.09 4.91 -8.79
N THR A 129 2.31 5.48 -9.71
CA THR A 129 2.15 4.88 -11.06
C THR A 129 3.45 4.87 -11.86
N GLU A 130 4.28 5.91 -11.72
CA GLU A 130 5.61 5.95 -12.36
C GLU A 130 6.53 4.88 -11.76
N GLU A 131 6.51 4.72 -10.45
CA GLU A 131 7.33 3.74 -9.72
C GLU A 131 6.92 2.29 -9.97
N PHE A 132 5.61 2.02 -10.13
CA PHE A 132 5.10 0.70 -10.44
C PHE A 132 5.14 0.34 -11.94
N GLY A 133 5.61 1.26 -12.79
CA GLY A 133 5.78 1.03 -14.23
C GLY A 133 6.54 -0.28 -14.53
N PRO A 134 7.76 -0.49 -14.01
CA PRO A 134 8.53 -1.72 -14.19
C PRO A 134 7.84 -2.99 -13.66
N HIS A 135 7.06 -2.86 -12.58
CA HIS A 135 6.40 -3.95 -11.87
C HIS A 135 5.06 -4.39 -12.52
N THR A 136 4.63 -3.73 -13.61
CA THR A 136 3.33 -3.95 -14.26
C THR A 136 3.04 -5.42 -14.56
N ARG A 137 4.06 -6.18 -15.01
CA ARG A 137 3.89 -7.59 -15.37
C ARG A 137 3.55 -8.44 -14.13
N SER A 138 4.35 -8.32 -13.08
CA SER A 138 4.23 -9.09 -11.84
C SER A 138 2.92 -8.77 -11.11
N VAL A 139 2.59 -7.48 -10.99
CA VAL A 139 1.32 -7.02 -10.40
C VAL A 139 0.12 -7.53 -11.21
N THR A 140 0.16 -7.40 -12.53
CA THR A 140 -0.94 -7.88 -13.40
C THR A 140 -1.14 -9.39 -13.27
N ALA A 141 -0.05 -10.17 -13.26
CA ALA A 141 -0.12 -11.63 -13.12
C ALA A 141 -0.78 -12.03 -11.79
N ALA A 142 -0.32 -11.43 -10.68
CA ALA A 142 -0.89 -11.68 -9.35
C ALA A 142 -2.38 -11.32 -9.29
N LEU A 143 -2.77 -10.14 -9.80
CA LEU A 143 -4.17 -9.70 -9.80
C LEU A 143 -5.05 -10.56 -10.69
N LEU A 144 -4.59 -10.96 -11.88
CA LEU A 144 -5.39 -11.78 -12.78
C LEU A 144 -5.63 -13.19 -12.24
N SER A 145 -4.75 -13.71 -11.37
CA SER A 145 -5.01 -14.99 -10.70
C SER A 145 -6.27 -14.95 -9.82
N LEU A 146 -6.66 -13.77 -9.31
CA LEU A 146 -7.91 -13.57 -8.56
C LEU A 146 -9.16 -13.79 -9.43
N LYS A 147 -9.06 -13.81 -10.76
CA LYS A 147 -10.20 -14.08 -11.65
C LYS A 147 -10.84 -15.44 -11.39
N MET A 148 -10.09 -16.42 -10.87
CA MET A 148 -10.60 -17.74 -10.52
C MET A 148 -11.31 -17.77 -9.15
N VAL A 149 -11.21 -16.70 -8.36
CA VAL A 149 -11.70 -16.64 -6.97
C VAL A 149 -12.71 -15.50 -6.77
N TYR A 150 -12.34 -14.26 -7.08
CA TYR A 150 -13.15 -13.07 -6.81
C TYR A 150 -14.55 -13.13 -7.42
N PRO A 151 -14.74 -13.44 -8.72
CA PRO A 151 -16.08 -13.47 -9.31
C PRO A 151 -17.01 -14.51 -8.67
N ARG A 152 -16.50 -15.71 -8.33
CA ARG A 152 -17.30 -16.78 -7.73
C ARG A 152 -17.57 -16.57 -6.23
N ARG A 153 -16.75 -15.76 -5.55
CA ARG A 153 -16.96 -15.38 -4.15
C ARG A 153 -17.87 -14.15 -4.04
N ASN A 154 -17.84 -13.26 -5.05
CA ASN A 154 -18.63 -12.02 -5.10
C ASN A 154 -19.97 -12.20 -5.85
N LEU A 155 -20.74 -13.22 -5.47
CA LEU A 155 -22.04 -13.51 -6.10
C LEU A 155 -23.19 -12.82 -5.34
N PRO A 156 -24.29 -12.45 -6.03
CA PRO A 156 -25.47 -11.90 -5.38
C PRO A 156 -26.20 -12.97 -4.55
N ALA A 157 -26.95 -12.52 -3.55
CA ALA A 157 -27.69 -13.40 -2.62
C ALA A 157 -28.61 -14.43 -3.30
N GLU A 158 -29.19 -14.09 -4.46
CA GLU A 158 -30.03 -15.03 -5.21
C GLU A 158 -29.26 -16.25 -5.73
N GLN A 159 -28.00 -16.04 -6.15
CA GLN A 159 -27.14 -17.13 -6.59
C GLN A 159 -26.64 -17.96 -5.41
N TRP A 160 -26.41 -17.35 -4.24
CA TRP A 160 -26.11 -18.09 -3.01
C TRP A 160 -27.26 -19.02 -2.60
N ARG A 161 -28.51 -18.57 -2.69
CA ARG A 161 -29.69 -19.41 -2.45
C ARG A 161 -29.78 -20.56 -3.45
N SER A 162 -29.60 -20.25 -4.73
CA SER A 162 -29.64 -21.25 -5.81
C SER A 162 -28.57 -22.33 -5.64
N ALA A 163 -27.38 -21.96 -5.13
CA ALA A 163 -26.29 -22.88 -4.85
C ALA A 163 -26.42 -23.62 -3.50
N LEU A 164 -27.44 -23.31 -2.69
CA LEU A 164 -27.57 -23.79 -1.32
C LEU A 164 -26.28 -23.57 -0.51
N LEU A 165 -25.64 -22.42 -0.70
CA LEU A 165 -24.34 -22.09 -0.11
C LEU A 165 -24.41 -22.25 1.43
N LEU A 166 -23.47 -23.01 2.00
CA LEU A 166 -23.41 -23.37 3.43
C LEU A 166 -24.55 -24.25 3.96
N ASN A 167 -25.39 -24.82 3.10
CA ASN A 167 -26.46 -25.73 3.53
C ASN A 167 -25.94 -27.15 3.80
N LEU A 168 -25.72 -27.47 5.07
CA LEU A 168 -25.28 -28.80 5.52
C LEU A 168 -26.34 -29.90 5.35
N LEU A 169 -27.62 -29.52 5.23
CA LEU A 169 -28.75 -30.46 5.14
C LEU A 169 -29.17 -30.74 3.69
N SER A 170 -28.54 -30.08 2.72
CA SER A 170 -28.84 -30.24 1.30
C SER A 170 -28.52 -31.64 0.77
N ALA A 171 -27.49 -32.28 1.32
CA ALA A 171 -27.06 -33.63 0.98
C ALA A 171 -26.73 -34.44 2.26
N PRO A 172 -27.75 -34.99 2.96
CA PRO A 172 -27.53 -35.72 4.22
C PRO A 172 -26.59 -36.92 4.10
N ALA A 173 -26.49 -37.52 2.91
CA ALA A 173 -25.61 -38.65 2.64
C ALA A 173 -24.11 -38.32 2.73
N THR A 174 -23.72 -37.06 2.46
CA THR A 174 -22.32 -36.60 2.48
C THR A 174 -22.02 -35.78 3.73
N MET A 175 -22.89 -35.79 4.75
CA MET A 175 -22.76 -34.94 5.94
C MET A 175 -21.53 -35.30 6.79
N MET A 176 -21.09 -36.56 6.73
CA MET A 176 -19.89 -37.03 7.42
C MET A 176 -18.62 -36.80 6.60
N ASP A 177 -18.75 -36.42 5.33
CA ASP A 177 -17.61 -36.19 4.45
C ASP A 177 -17.02 -34.81 4.75
N PRO A 178 -15.68 -34.68 4.83
CA PRO A 178 -15.06 -33.38 4.95
C PRO A 178 -15.36 -32.55 3.70
N ALA A 179 -15.78 -31.30 3.90
CA ALA A 179 -15.80 -30.34 2.80
C ALA A 179 -14.35 -30.16 2.31
N CYS A 180 -14.09 -30.53 1.05
CA CYS A 180 -12.78 -30.48 0.42
C CYS A 180 -12.79 -29.48 -0.74
N CYS A 181 -11.69 -28.75 -0.92
CA CYS A 181 -11.47 -27.83 -2.02
C CYS A 181 -9.96 -27.76 -2.27
N ASP A 182 -9.55 -27.75 -3.53
CA ASP A 182 -8.12 -27.63 -3.89
C ASP A 182 -7.55 -26.25 -3.53
N THR A 183 -8.43 -25.24 -3.37
CA THR A 183 -8.08 -23.86 -3.03
C THR A 183 -8.64 -23.45 -1.67
N MET A 184 -8.48 -24.28 -0.63
CA MET A 184 -9.02 -24.01 0.72
C MET A 184 -8.76 -22.58 1.20
N ALA A 185 -7.52 -22.10 1.05
CA ALA A 185 -7.12 -20.78 1.49
C ALA A 185 -7.88 -19.63 0.82
N CYS A 186 -8.31 -19.86 -0.42
CA CYS A 186 -9.11 -18.90 -1.19
C CYS A 186 -10.57 -18.84 -0.74
N GLU A 187 -11.09 -19.84 -0.02
CA GLU A 187 -12.50 -19.86 0.43
C GLU A 187 -12.77 -18.91 1.59
N TYR A 188 -11.77 -18.67 2.43
CA TYR A 188 -11.85 -17.76 3.58
C TYR A 188 -11.05 -16.46 3.40
N LEU A 189 -10.43 -16.28 2.23
CA LEU A 189 -9.81 -15.00 1.89
C LEU A 189 -10.88 -13.88 1.89
N PRO A 190 -10.70 -12.77 2.63
CA PRO A 190 -11.72 -11.74 2.75
C PRO A 190 -11.98 -11.02 1.42
N LEU A 191 -13.27 -10.76 1.13
CA LEU A 191 -13.69 -10.11 -0.11
C LEU A 191 -13.22 -8.66 -0.20
N ASP A 192 -13.22 -7.94 0.93
CA ASP A 192 -12.75 -6.57 1.07
C ASP A 192 -11.26 -6.45 0.78
N VAL A 193 -10.46 -7.42 1.25
CA VAL A 193 -9.02 -7.50 0.96
C VAL A 193 -8.79 -7.71 -0.54
N MET A 194 -9.51 -8.65 -1.16
CA MET A 194 -9.42 -8.91 -2.60
C MET A 194 -9.86 -7.71 -3.44
N GLU A 195 -10.94 -7.04 -3.06
CA GLU A 195 -11.43 -5.82 -3.72
C GLU A 195 -10.39 -4.71 -3.66
N ARG A 196 -9.78 -4.50 -2.50
CA ARG A 196 -8.71 -3.51 -2.30
C ARG A 196 -7.48 -3.82 -3.14
N TRP A 197 -7.05 -5.09 -3.21
CA TRP A 197 -5.98 -5.52 -4.12
C TRP A 197 -6.32 -5.22 -5.58
N ILE A 198 -7.52 -5.59 -6.04
CA ILE A 198 -7.97 -5.37 -7.42
C ILE A 198 -8.00 -3.88 -7.76
N ILE A 199 -8.65 -3.07 -6.94
CA ILE A 199 -8.85 -1.65 -7.25
C ILE A 199 -7.53 -0.89 -7.22
N ILE A 200 -6.78 -0.99 -6.12
CA ILE A 200 -5.53 -0.23 -5.96
C ILE A 200 -4.44 -0.81 -6.87
N GLY A 201 -4.31 -2.13 -6.97
CA GLY A 201 -3.30 -2.77 -7.79
C GLY A 201 -3.42 -2.41 -9.29
N PHE A 202 -4.64 -2.40 -9.83
CA PHE A 202 -4.83 -1.94 -11.21
C PHE A 202 -4.72 -0.42 -11.39
N LEU A 203 -4.92 0.39 -10.34
CA LEU A 203 -4.58 1.82 -10.39
C LEU A 203 -3.06 2.03 -10.50
N LEU A 204 -2.26 1.28 -9.74
CA LEU A 204 -0.79 1.33 -9.82
C LEU A 204 -0.28 0.91 -11.20
N CYS A 205 -0.90 -0.10 -11.82
CA CYS A 205 -0.48 -0.66 -13.10
C CYS A 205 -1.56 -0.46 -14.19
N HIS A 206 -2.04 0.78 -14.33
CA HIS A 206 -3.17 1.13 -15.19
C HIS A 206 -3.01 0.81 -16.68
N SER A 207 -1.77 0.68 -17.18
CA SER A 207 -1.49 0.28 -18.57
C SER A 207 -2.09 -1.10 -18.92
N SER A 208 -2.21 -1.99 -17.93
CA SER A 208 -2.85 -3.30 -18.06
C SER A 208 -4.35 -3.19 -18.38
N LEU A 209 -5.03 -2.17 -17.86
CA LEU A 209 -6.48 -1.96 -18.09
C LEU A 209 -6.81 -1.64 -19.56
N ASN A 210 -5.88 -0.98 -20.27
CA ASN A 210 -6.06 -0.65 -21.68
C ASN A 210 -5.67 -1.80 -22.62
N SER A 211 -4.74 -2.65 -22.19
CA SER A 211 -4.15 -3.70 -23.03
C SER A 211 -4.73 -5.09 -22.78
N ASN A 212 -5.39 -5.31 -21.64
CA ASN A 212 -5.91 -6.61 -21.24
C ASN A 212 -7.38 -6.50 -20.78
N GLN A 213 -8.27 -7.07 -21.59
CA GLN A 213 -9.71 -7.08 -21.35
C GLN A 213 -10.08 -7.76 -20.02
N ALA A 214 -9.37 -8.82 -19.63
CA ALA A 214 -9.64 -9.52 -18.36
C ALA A 214 -9.28 -8.63 -17.15
N SER A 215 -8.23 -7.82 -17.25
CA SER A 215 -7.88 -6.83 -16.22
C SER A 215 -9.00 -5.81 -16.07
N LEU A 216 -9.49 -5.27 -17.19
CA LEU A 216 -10.57 -4.29 -17.20
C LEU A 216 -11.88 -4.82 -16.62
N GLU A 217 -12.25 -6.07 -16.96
CA GLU A 217 -13.45 -6.72 -16.43
C GLU A 217 -13.37 -6.93 -14.93
N LEU A 218 -12.24 -7.46 -14.44
CA LEU A 218 -12.02 -7.70 -13.03
C LEU A 218 -12.03 -6.39 -12.23
N TRP A 219 -11.38 -5.34 -12.75
CA TRP A 219 -11.38 -4.02 -12.13
C TRP A 219 -12.77 -3.39 -12.08
N LYS A 220 -13.54 -3.47 -13.17
CA LYS A 220 -14.95 -3.01 -13.20
C LYS A 220 -15.82 -3.76 -12.20
N MET A 221 -15.56 -5.05 -11.96
CA MET A 221 -16.29 -5.82 -10.95
C MET A 221 -15.96 -5.33 -9.54
N GLY A 222 -14.68 -5.07 -9.26
CA GLY A 222 -14.24 -4.42 -8.01
C GLY A 222 -14.97 -3.10 -7.78
N LEU A 223 -14.91 -2.17 -8.75
CA LEU A 223 -15.52 -0.84 -8.65
C LEU A 223 -17.05 -0.81 -8.48
N ARG A 224 -17.75 -1.92 -8.74
CA ARG A 224 -19.21 -2.01 -8.57
C ARG A 224 -19.62 -2.51 -7.19
N SER A 225 -18.68 -3.00 -6.38
CA SER A 225 -18.97 -3.67 -5.12
C SER A 225 -19.07 -2.68 -3.96
N GLY A 226 -18.23 -1.64 -3.94
CA GLY A 226 -18.24 -0.60 -2.90
C GLY A 226 -18.14 0.84 -3.44
N ILE A 227 -18.39 1.80 -2.55
CA ILE A 227 -18.27 3.25 -2.80
C ILE A 227 -17.00 3.86 -2.19
N TYR A 228 -16.34 3.15 -1.28
CA TYR A 228 -15.07 3.53 -0.67
C TYR A 228 -14.25 2.29 -0.34
N LEU A 229 -12.94 2.48 -0.16
CA LEU A 229 -12.02 1.48 0.37
C LEU A 229 -11.54 1.93 1.76
N THR A 230 -11.34 0.97 2.66
CA THR A 230 -10.68 1.18 3.96
C THR A 230 -9.18 0.98 3.86
#